data_AF-A0A1H0Q5T6-F1
#
_entry.id   AF-A0A1H0Q5T6-F1
#
_cell.length_a   1.000
_cell.length_b   1.000
_cell.length_c   1.000
_cell.angle_alpha   90.00
_cell.angle_beta   90.00
_cell.angle_gamma   90.00
#
_symmetry.space_group_name_H-M   'P 1'
#
loop_
_entity.id
_entity.type
_entity.pdbx_description
1 polymer ?
#
loop_
_entity_poly.entity_id
_entity_poly.type
_entity_poly.pdbx_seq_one_letter_code
_entity_poly.pdbx_strand_id
1 'polypeptide(L)' 'MRPVASVDMRLTEFRALMTAHFGTHRAASVAADHVFGSLGGRTADEALNAGENPKRVWRIVCETFDVPAELHHGLPD' A
#
# COMPACT_ATOMS: atom_id res chain seq x y z
N MET A 1 -21.71 -10.37 -17.17
CA MET A 1 -21.42 -9.16 -16.37
C MET A 1 -20.51 -9.57 -15.21
N ARG A 2 -19.19 -9.37 -15.33
CA ARG A 2 -18.24 -9.51 -14.21
C ARG A 2 -18.01 -8.09 -13.69
N PRO A 3 -18.10 -7.80 -12.38
CA PRO A 3 -17.85 -6.44 -11.91
C PRO A 3 -16.40 -6.09 -12.22
N VAL A 4 -16.20 -5.16 -13.17
CA VAL A 4 -14.93 -4.49 -13.37
C VAL A 4 -14.78 -3.47 -12.24
N ALA A 5 -14.23 -3.91 -11.11
CA ALA A 5 -13.77 -2.98 -10.09
C ALA A 5 -12.53 -2.27 -10.64
N SER A 6 -12.71 -1.10 -11.24
CA SER A 6 -11.61 -0.24 -11.68
C SER A 6 -11.90 1.19 -11.28
N VAL A 7 -11.61 1.53 -10.01
CA VAL A 7 -11.52 2.90 -9.48
C VAL A 7 -10.43 3.05 -8.38
N ASP A 8 -9.87 1.97 -7.82
CA ASP A 8 -8.91 2.01 -6.72
C ASP A 8 -7.60 1.29 -7.06
N MET A 9 -6.49 1.89 -6.61
CA MET A 9 -5.09 1.45 -6.78
C MET A 9 -4.93 -0.07 -6.88
N ARG A 10 -4.27 -0.54 -7.94
CA ARG A 10 -4.01 -1.99 -8.09
C ARG A 10 -2.96 -2.46 -7.09
N LEU A 11 -3.02 -3.73 -6.70
CA LEU A 11 -1.98 -4.33 -5.84
C LEU A 11 -0.57 -4.15 -6.43
N THR A 12 -0.42 -4.30 -7.76
CA THR A 12 0.85 -4.06 -8.45
C THR A 12 1.35 -2.63 -8.28
N GLU A 13 0.46 -1.64 -8.32
CA GLU A 13 0.79 -0.23 -8.14
C GLU A 13 1.20 0.07 -6.70
N PHE A 14 0.46 -0.48 -5.71
CA PHE A 14 0.87 -0.43 -4.30
C PHE A 14 2.28 -0.99 -4.10
N ARG A 15 2.60 -2.16 -4.70
CA ARG A 15 3.94 -2.74 -4.60
C ARG A 15 5.01 -1.87 -5.26
N ALA A 16 4.68 -1.24 -6.38
CA ALA A 16 5.58 -0.33 -7.07
C ALA A 16 5.84 0.95 -6.23
N LEU A 17 4.81 1.51 -5.59
CA LEU A 17 4.92 2.63 -4.66
C LEU A 17 5.76 2.31 -3.42
N MET A 18 5.51 1.14 -2.81
CA MET A 18 6.35 0.63 -1.72
C MET A 18 7.81 0.50 -2.16
N THR A 19 8.06 0.01 -3.37
CA THR A 19 9.40 -0.14 -3.94
C THR A 19 10.05 1.21 -4.24
N ALA A 20 9.29 2.18 -4.76
CA ALA A 20 9.78 3.52 -5.05
C ALA A 20 10.22 4.26 -3.79
N HIS A 21 9.48 4.12 -2.68
CA HIS A 21 9.80 4.79 -1.43
C HIS A 21 10.83 4.03 -0.56
N PHE A 22 10.68 2.71 -0.39
CA PHE A 22 11.53 1.93 0.52
C PHE A 22 12.67 1.20 -0.19
N GLY A 23 12.61 1.03 -1.51
CA GLY A 23 13.50 0.15 -2.28
C GLY A 23 13.06 -1.31 -2.23
N THR A 24 13.47 -2.09 -3.24
CA THR A 24 12.98 -3.45 -3.50
C THR A 24 13.08 -4.40 -2.30
N HIS A 25 14.21 -4.37 -1.59
CA HIS A 25 14.45 -5.30 -0.48
C HIS A 25 13.68 -4.91 0.80
N ARG A 26 13.67 -3.62 1.14
CA ARG A 26 13.02 -3.13 2.36
C ARG A 26 11.50 -3.03 2.21
N ALA A 27 10.99 -2.78 1.01
CA ALA A 27 9.56 -2.74 0.72
C ALA A 27 8.84 -4.03 1.12
N ALA A 28 9.42 -5.19 0.78
CA ALA A 28 8.85 -6.49 1.13
C ALA A 28 8.80 -6.71 2.65
N SER A 29 9.90 -6.44 3.36
CA SER A 29 9.94 -6.53 4.83
C SER A 29 8.96 -5.55 5.49
N VAL A 30 8.89 -4.29 5.05
CA VAL A 30 7.93 -3.33 5.63
C VAL A 30 6.49 -3.79 5.42
N ALA A 31 6.16 -4.30 4.24
CA ALA A 31 4.81 -4.79 3.95
C ALA A 31 4.42 -6.01 4.82
N ALA A 32 5.37 -6.88 5.13
CA ALA A 32 5.15 -8.14 5.83
C ALA A 32 5.33 -8.05 7.35
N ASP A 33 6.23 -7.19 7.84
CA ASP A 33 6.65 -7.16 9.24
C ASP A 33 6.10 -5.94 10.01
N HIS A 34 5.75 -4.85 9.33
CA HIS A 34 5.28 -3.65 10.01
C HIS A 34 3.78 -3.72 10.28
N VAL A 35 3.42 -3.72 11.56
CA VAL A 35 2.03 -3.75 12.03
C VAL A 35 1.48 -2.32 12.13
N PHE A 36 0.39 -2.05 11.42
CA PHE A 36 -0.28 -0.75 11.44
C PHE A 36 -1.49 -0.80 12.36
N GLY A 37 -1.49 0.05 13.40
CA GLY A 37 -2.64 0.21 14.29
C GLY A 37 -3.91 0.58 13.54
N SER A 38 -3.80 1.47 12.53
CA SER A 38 -4.91 1.92 11.68
C SER A 38 -5.49 0.84 10.76
N LEU A 39 -4.78 -0.28 10.56
CA LEU A 39 -5.27 -1.48 9.85
C LEU A 39 -5.88 -2.51 10.81
N GLY A 40 -6.15 -2.13 12.06
CA GLY A 40 -6.64 -3.02 13.10
C GLY A 40 -5.56 -3.91 13.68
N GLY A 41 -4.31 -3.44 13.71
CA GLY A 41 -3.17 -4.21 14.21
C GLY A 41 -2.71 -5.29 13.22
N ARG A 42 -2.86 -5.03 11.92
CA ARG A 42 -2.41 -5.91 10.83
C ARG A 42 -1.25 -5.31 10.07
N THR A 43 -0.49 -6.16 9.40
CA THR A 43 0.50 -5.73 8.42
C THR A 43 -0.18 -5.30 7.13
N ALA A 44 0.57 -4.64 6.24
CA ALA A 44 0.03 -4.27 4.93
C ALA A 44 -0.37 -5.52 4.13
N ASP A 45 0.44 -6.57 4.17
CA ASP A 45 0.16 -7.83 3.48
C ASP A 45 -1.09 -8.54 4.05
N GLU A 46 -1.20 -8.61 5.38
CA GLU A 46 -2.38 -9.18 6.03
C GLU A 46 -3.66 -8.41 5.71
N ALA A 47 -3.60 -7.07 5.72
CA ALA A 47 -4.74 -6.25 5.36
C ALA A 47 -5.17 -6.47 3.91
N LEU A 48 -4.22 -6.48 2.98
CA LEU A 48 -4.48 -6.74 1.56
C LEU A 48 -5.07 -8.15 1.34
N ASN A 49 -4.53 -9.16 2.02
CA ASN A 49 -5.04 -10.53 1.94
C ASN A 49 -6.45 -10.67 2.58
N ALA A 50 -6.76 -9.87 3.58
CA ALA A 50 -8.10 -9.76 4.15
C ALA A 50 -9.10 -9.00 3.25
N GLY A 51 -8.66 -8.53 2.08
CA GLY A 51 -9.49 -7.81 1.11
C GLY A 51 -9.56 -6.30 1.35
N GLU A 52 -8.68 -5.75 2.18
CA GLU A 52 -8.61 -4.29 2.38
C GLU A 52 -8.16 -3.59 1.10
N ASN A 53 -8.72 -2.40 0.88
CA ASN A 53 -8.43 -1.63 -0.32
C ASN A 53 -6.96 -1.17 -0.36
N PRO A 54 -6.19 -1.45 -1.45
CA PRO A 54 -4.78 -1.08 -1.54
C PRO A 54 -4.51 0.43 -1.41
N LYS A 55 -5.41 1.28 -1.91
CA LYS A 55 -5.29 2.73 -1.77
C LYS A 55 -5.41 3.16 -0.31
N ARG A 56 -6.28 2.50 0.46
CA ARG A 56 -6.40 2.74 1.91
C ARG A 56 -5.14 2.30 2.64
N VAL A 57 -4.63 1.11 2.31
CA VAL A 57 -3.36 0.61 2.88
C VAL A 57 -2.23 1.57 2.55
N TRP A 58 -2.11 2.03 1.30
CA TRP A 58 -1.11 3.01 0.89
C TRP A 58 -1.21 4.33 1.65
N ARG A 59 -2.42 4.87 1.81
CA ARG A 59 -2.62 6.09 2.58
C ARG A 59 -2.09 5.95 4.01
N ILE A 60 -2.38 4.84 4.67
CA ILE A 60 -1.90 4.57 6.04
C ILE A 60 -0.38 4.45 6.06
N VAL A 61 0.23 3.82 5.05
CA VAL A 61 1.69 3.80 4.88
C VAL A 61 2.23 5.22 4.73
N CYS A 62 1.63 6.06 3.89
CA CYS A 62 2.02 7.45 3.71
C CYS A 62 1.98 8.25 5.02
N GLU A 63 0.90 8.10 5.79
CA GLU A 63 0.72 8.76 7.09
C GLU A 63 1.70 8.23 8.15
N THR A 64 2.12 6.96 8.07
CA THR A 64 3.01 6.33 9.06
C THR A 64 4.49 6.62 8.79
N PHE A 65 4.87 6.73 7.51
CA PHE A 65 6.27 6.84 7.09
C PHE A 65 6.63 8.20 6.50
N ASP A 66 5.75 9.20 6.57
CA ASP A 66 5.96 10.53 5.99
C ASP A 66 6.41 10.43 4.51
N VAL A 67 5.74 9.57 3.75
CA VAL A 67 6.01 9.38 2.32
C VAL A 67 5.81 10.74 1.61
N PRO A 68 6.65 11.13 0.63
CA PRO A 68 6.47 12.38 -0.08
C PRO A 68 5.12 12.44 -0.82
N ALA A 69 4.49 13.63 -0.81
CA ALA A 69 3.14 13.85 -1.35
C ALA A 69 2.99 13.47 -2.83
N GLU A 70 4.09 13.54 -3.60
CA GLU A 70 4.15 13.12 -5.00
C GLU A 70 3.73 11.66 -5.21
N LEU A 71 3.94 10.78 -4.22
CA LEU A 71 3.59 9.37 -4.30
C LEU A 71 2.22 9.04 -3.69
N HIS A 72 1.55 9.99 -3.01
CA HIS A 72 0.30 9.71 -2.28
C HIS A 72 -0.85 9.30 -3.21
N HIS A 73 -0.86 9.84 -4.41
CA HIS A 73 -1.92 9.62 -5.39
C HIS A 73 -1.64 8.47 -6.36
N GLY A 74 -0.40 7.99 -6.43
CA GLY A 74 0.07 7.04 -7.44
C GLY A 74 1.51 7.32 -7.80
N LEU A 75 2.10 6.48 -8.67
CA LEU A 75 3.40 6.80 -9.27
C LEU A 75 3.22 7.98 -10.24
N PRO A 76 4.18 8.92 -10.32
CA PRO A 76 4.18 9.90 -11.41
C PRO A 76 4.29 9.17 -12.76
N ASP A 77 3.60 9.70 -13.78
CA ASP A 77 3.67 9.22 -15.17
C ASP A 77 5.09 9.36 -15.75
#